data_AF-A0A956F313-F1
#
_entry.id   AF-A0A956F313-F1
#
_cell.length_a   1.000
_cell.length_b   1.000
_cell.length_c   1.000
_cell.angle_alpha   90.00
_cell.angle_beta   90.00
_cell.angle_gamma   90.00
#
_symmetry.space_group_name_H-M   'P 1'
#
loop_
_entity.id
_entity.type
_entity.pdbx_description
1 polymer ?
#
loop_
_entity_poly.entity_id
_entity_poly.type
_entity_poly.pdbx_seq_one_letter_code
_entity_poly.pdbx_strand_id
1 'polypeptide(L)'
;RPVGLGQTFGENAALGTPGYAAPEQLFPGESQIGAWTDVFSFACLVYLALTGEDYFQVDGPVEAIIASREPERRRLTDAGGLCPELKAQPDACAAIDHLLARATSNEIQARPQSARELAALLSPHLEEAPMSHAGGRRFQSLMLLSRQAEAPTWSWTLRQRPQSGFIAREVSWDGDGRCLALTTSGLWFWTGSEWQMAPTHGLDASRLRFVSRQAAGRWLLGGEEGLLCTYDASGARRFGEQSRKTVFERAHGDPNDIAVVAGSRDDSPALLFCVIAGRWLKPAALPKAANITALARIADEEWLVTGRDLQGEGFVARYRPLMWESARIQCPKVRAYLGAAG
;
A
#
# COMPACT_ATOMS: atom_id res chain seq x y z
N ARG A 1 9.84 39.39 0.76
CA ARG A 1 10.02 38.56 1.98
C ARG A 1 8.63 38.25 2.49
N PRO A 2 8.17 36.99 2.55
CA PRO A 2 6.86 36.72 3.13
C PRO A 2 6.95 36.99 4.64
N VAL A 3 6.01 37.79 5.12
CA VAL A 3 5.83 38.14 6.53
C VAL A 3 5.24 36.92 7.23
N GLY A 4 5.83 36.55 8.37
CA GLY A 4 5.60 35.28 9.05
C GLY A 4 4.17 35.07 9.56
N LEU A 5 3.82 33.79 9.69
CA LEU A 5 2.58 33.21 10.25
C LEU A 5 2.11 33.77 11.61
N GLY A 6 2.94 34.58 12.29
CA GLY A 6 2.69 35.07 13.65
C GLY A 6 1.61 36.17 13.79
N GLN A 7 1.11 36.77 12.70
CA GLN A 7 0.07 37.80 12.80
C GLN A 7 -1.36 37.32 12.50
N THR A 8 -1.54 36.10 11.98
CA THR A 8 -2.88 35.61 11.60
C THR A 8 -3.61 34.88 12.73
N PHE A 9 -2.88 34.48 13.78
CA PHE A 9 -3.43 33.87 14.99
C PHE A 9 -2.87 34.66 16.17
N GLY A 10 -3.73 35.22 17.02
CA GLY A 10 -3.31 36.11 18.12
C GLY A 10 -2.18 35.48 18.95
N GLU A 11 -1.28 36.33 19.47
CA GLU A 11 0.01 36.00 20.12
C GLU A 11 -0.05 34.97 21.28
N ASN A 12 -1.22 34.46 21.66
CA ASN A 12 -1.43 33.47 22.72
C ASN A 12 -2.32 32.26 22.32
N ALA A 13 -2.62 32.06 21.04
CA ALA A 13 -3.39 30.89 20.62
C ALA A 13 -2.46 29.68 20.45
N ALA A 14 -2.55 28.70 21.37
CA ALA A 14 -1.92 27.40 21.20
C ALA A 14 -2.30 26.83 19.81
N LEU A 15 -1.30 26.55 18.98
CA LEU A 15 -1.51 26.07 17.62
C LEU A 15 -1.73 24.55 17.68
N GLY A 16 -2.95 24.10 17.36
CA GLY A 16 -3.28 22.68 17.17
C GLY A 16 -4.49 22.20 17.98
N THR A 17 -5.02 21.04 17.61
CA THR A 17 -6.10 20.38 18.36
C THR A 17 -5.53 19.79 19.65
N PRO A 18 -6.07 20.12 20.84
CA PRO A 18 -5.67 19.50 22.09
C PRO A 18 -5.69 17.96 21.98
N GLY A 19 -4.67 17.30 22.52
CA GLY A 19 -4.50 15.83 22.41
C GLY A 19 -3.80 15.34 21.15
N TYR A 20 -3.63 16.20 20.13
CA TYR A 20 -2.91 15.88 18.88
C TYR A 20 -1.69 16.76 18.65
N ALA A 21 -1.68 17.97 19.22
CA ALA A 21 -0.57 18.90 19.08
C ALA A 21 0.69 18.39 19.78
N ALA A 22 1.83 18.45 19.07
CA ALA A 22 3.11 18.12 19.66
C ALA A 22 3.51 19.18 20.71
N PRO A 23 4.32 18.83 21.74
CA PRO A 23 4.76 19.76 22.77
C PRO A 23 5.31 21.06 22.21
N GLU A 24 6.14 20.99 21.17
CA GLU A 24 6.74 22.16 20.52
C GLU A 24 5.75 23.14 19.88
N GLN A 25 4.50 22.71 19.58
CA GLN A 25 3.44 23.58 19.05
C GLN A 25 2.65 24.29 20.16
N LEU A 26 2.68 23.73 21.37
CA LEU A 26 1.93 24.23 22.53
C LEU A 26 2.72 25.31 23.31
N PHE A 27 4.02 25.45 23.06
CA PHE A 27 4.87 26.47 23.68
C PHE A 27 5.28 27.55 22.67
N PRO A 28 4.79 28.79 22.81
CA PRO A 28 5.32 29.94 22.08
C PRO A 28 6.79 30.19 22.50
N GLY A 29 7.74 29.87 21.62
CA GLY A 29 9.18 30.01 21.85
C GLY A 29 9.99 29.39 20.73
N GLU A 30 11.33 29.48 20.79
CA GLU A 30 12.33 29.03 19.78
C GLU A 30 12.32 27.52 19.45
N SER A 31 11.21 26.80 19.70
CA SER A 31 11.06 25.40 19.36
C SER A 31 10.91 25.26 17.85
N GLN A 32 11.82 24.51 17.21
CA GLN A 32 11.73 24.24 15.79
C GLN A 32 10.55 23.30 15.51
N ILE A 33 9.61 23.77 14.69
CA ILE A 33 8.57 22.93 14.09
C ILE A 33 9.15 22.28 12.84
N GLY A 34 8.96 20.96 12.70
CA GLY A 34 9.48 20.20 11.57
C GLY A 34 8.67 18.93 11.32
N ALA A 35 9.18 18.04 10.46
CA ALA A 35 8.48 16.80 10.09
C ALA A 35 8.17 15.89 11.30
N TRP A 36 8.99 15.95 12.35
CA TRP A 36 8.80 15.24 13.62
C TRP A 36 7.58 15.73 14.42
N THR A 37 7.10 16.94 14.15
CA THR A 37 5.87 17.50 14.73
C THR A 37 4.66 16.78 14.15
N ASP A 38 4.63 16.58 12.83
CA ASP A 38 3.57 15.80 12.17
C ASP A 38 3.62 14.32 12.58
N VAL A 39 4.80 13.77 12.87
CA VAL A 39 4.97 12.39 13.38
C VAL A 39 4.26 12.20 14.73
N PHE A 40 4.32 13.19 15.62
CA PHE A 40 3.61 13.15 16.89
C PHE A 40 2.09 13.08 16.67
N SER A 41 1.56 14.00 15.88
CA SER A 41 0.13 14.06 15.53
C SER A 41 -0.33 12.78 14.82
N PHE A 42 0.50 12.26 13.92
CA PHE A 42 0.21 11.04 13.17
C PHE A 42 0.16 9.81 14.09
N ALA A 43 1.05 9.69 15.09
CA ALA A 43 0.97 8.62 16.08
C ALA A 43 -0.34 8.67 16.88
N CYS A 44 -0.80 9.86 17.26
CA CYS A 44 -2.10 10.03 17.92
C CYS A 44 -3.26 9.55 17.04
N LEU A 45 -3.21 9.87 15.74
CA LEU A 45 -4.21 9.41 14.77
C LEU A 45 -4.17 7.89 14.54
N VAL A 46 -2.99 7.28 14.54
CA VAL A 46 -2.86 5.82 14.42
C VAL A 46 -3.52 5.14 15.62
N TYR A 47 -3.25 5.61 16.83
CA TYR A 47 -3.91 5.07 18.03
C TYR A 47 -5.43 5.23 17.95
N LEU A 48 -5.92 6.43 17.58
CA LEU A 48 -7.35 6.68 17.38
C LEU A 48 -7.95 5.75 16.33
N ALA A 49 -7.28 5.53 15.20
CA ALA A 49 -7.79 4.67 14.13
C ALA A 49 -7.88 3.20 14.56
N LEU A 50 -6.93 2.73 15.37
CA LEU A 50 -6.90 1.34 15.83
C LEU A 50 -7.89 1.07 16.97
N THR A 51 -8.15 2.06 17.82
CA THR A 51 -8.88 1.88 19.08
C THR A 51 -10.23 2.60 19.12
N GLY A 52 -10.45 3.59 18.26
CA GLY A 52 -11.59 4.52 18.34
C GLY A 52 -11.51 5.50 19.52
N GLU A 53 -10.39 5.55 20.26
CA GLU A 53 -10.21 6.40 21.42
C GLU A 53 -9.04 7.38 21.24
N ASP A 54 -9.12 8.58 21.81
CA ASP A 54 -8.01 9.52 21.79
C ASP A 54 -6.79 8.97 22.55
N TYR A 55 -5.60 9.17 21.97
CA TYR A 55 -4.36 8.72 22.59
C TYR A 55 -4.04 9.50 23.86
N PHE A 56 -4.22 10.81 23.79
CA PHE A 56 -4.19 11.73 24.92
C PHE A 56 -5.61 12.24 25.15
N GLN A 57 -6.27 11.75 26.21
CA GLN A 57 -7.58 12.22 26.63
C GLN A 57 -7.41 13.47 27.48
N VAL A 58 -7.60 14.63 26.87
CA VAL A 58 -7.37 15.93 27.49
C VAL A 58 -8.48 16.89 27.10
N ASP A 59 -9.00 17.65 28.06
CA ASP A 59 -10.13 18.56 27.86
C ASP A 59 -9.67 19.99 27.50
N GLY A 60 -8.36 20.25 27.55
CA GLY A 60 -7.81 21.55 27.18
C GLY A 60 -6.30 21.60 26.96
N PRO A 61 -5.78 22.76 26.50
CA PRO A 61 -4.38 22.92 26.13
C PRO A 61 -3.38 22.68 27.28
N VAL A 62 -3.73 23.03 28.52
CA VAL A 62 -2.86 22.82 29.69
C VAL A 62 -2.70 21.34 30.00
N GLU A 63 -3.80 20.58 29.96
CA GLU A 63 -3.76 19.12 30.14
C GLU A 63 -3.00 18.43 29.01
N ALA A 64 -3.15 18.90 27.76
CA ALA A 64 -2.37 18.41 26.62
C ALA A 64 -0.86 18.57 26.83
N ILE A 65 -0.43 19.70 27.40
CA ILE A 65 0.98 19.94 27.76
C ILE A 65 1.46 18.95 28.81
N ILE A 66 0.67 18.73 29.86
CA ILE A 66 1.05 17.80 30.94
C ILE A 66 1.11 16.37 30.40
N ALA A 67 0.05 15.92 29.73
CA ALA A 67 -0.07 14.56 29.22
C ALA A 67 1.00 14.23 28.16
N SER A 68 1.34 15.17 27.28
CA SER A 68 2.41 14.95 26.29
C SER A 68 3.79 14.78 26.92
N ARG A 69 4.01 15.36 28.11
CA ARG A 69 5.29 15.27 28.84
C ARG A 69 5.44 14.03 29.69
N GLU A 70 4.35 13.37 30.04
CA GLU A 70 4.41 12.12 30.79
C GLU A 70 5.29 11.09 30.05
N PRO A 71 6.02 10.21 30.75
CA PRO A 71 6.79 9.15 30.10
C PRO A 71 5.91 7.96 29.74
N GLU A 72 4.83 7.72 30.51
CA GLU A 72 3.93 6.61 30.26
C GLU A 72 2.92 6.94 29.15
N ARG A 73 2.57 5.91 28.39
CA ARG A 73 1.62 5.99 27.28
C ARG A 73 0.55 4.93 27.45
N ARG A 74 -0.68 5.25 27.02
CA ARG A 74 -1.77 4.27 27.00
C ARG A 74 -1.38 3.12 26.07
N ARG A 75 -1.65 1.90 26.50
CA ARG A 75 -1.41 0.72 25.68
C ARG A 75 -2.64 0.42 24.85
N LEU A 76 -2.46 -0.11 23.65
CA LEU A 76 -3.54 -0.56 22.80
C LEU A 76 -4.46 -1.55 23.51
N THR A 77 -3.90 -2.42 24.36
CA THR A 77 -4.65 -3.46 25.08
C THR A 77 -5.63 -2.93 26.11
N ASP A 78 -5.40 -1.71 26.59
CA ASP A 78 -6.23 -1.05 27.59
C ASP A 78 -7.47 -0.39 26.95
N ALA A 79 -7.44 -0.17 25.63
CA ALA A 79 -8.55 0.40 24.89
C ALA A 79 -9.67 -0.61 24.66
N GLY A 80 -10.90 -0.16 24.81
CA GLY A 80 -12.10 -0.98 24.63
C GLY A 80 -12.40 -1.28 23.16
N GLY A 81 -12.06 -0.36 22.26
CA GLY A 81 -12.40 -0.46 20.84
C GLY A 81 -11.36 -1.17 19.96
N LEU A 82 -10.26 -1.67 20.53
CA LEU A 82 -9.24 -2.43 19.77
C LEU A 82 -9.87 -3.66 19.09
N CYS A 83 -9.53 -3.91 17.82
CA CYS A 83 -10.06 -5.07 17.11
C CYS A 83 -9.60 -6.40 17.76
N PRO A 84 -10.47 -7.41 17.86
CA PRO A 84 -10.13 -8.71 18.47
C PRO A 84 -8.92 -9.39 17.83
N GLU A 85 -8.74 -9.22 16.52
CA GLU A 85 -7.67 -9.83 15.74
C GLU A 85 -6.29 -9.32 16.20
N LEU A 86 -6.12 -8.00 16.27
CA LEU A 86 -4.88 -7.39 16.78
C LEU A 86 -4.73 -7.63 18.29
N LYS A 87 -5.84 -7.60 19.04
CA LYS A 87 -5.83 -7.92 20.49
C LYS A 87 -5.35 -9.34 20.78
N ALA A 88 -5.54 -10.28 19.85
CA ALA A 88 -5.04 -11.65 19.94
C ALA A 88 -3.54 -11.79 19.59
N GLN A 89 -2.86 -10.70 19.23
CA GLN A 89 -1.43 -10.66 18.90
C GLN A 89 -0.67 -9.76 19.90
N PRO A 90 -0.34 -10.25 21.11
CA PRO A 90 0.30 -9.44 22.15
C PRO A 90 1.63 -8.82 21.72
N ASP A 91 2.44 -9.55 20.95
CA ASP A 91 3.73 -9.07 20.46
C ASP A 91 3.58 -7.91 19.47
N ALA A 92 2.56 -7.97 18.60
CA ALA A 92 2.26 -6.89 17.66
C ALA A 92 1.75 -5.64 18.41
N CYS A 93 0.84 -5.83 19.38
CA CYS A 93 0.40 -4.75 20.26
C CYS A 93 1.57 -4.08 20.98
N ALA A 94 2.45 -4.85 21.62
CA ALA A 94 3.59 -4.33 22.34
C ALA A 94 4.57 -3.57 21.42
N ALA A 95 4.80 -4.08 20.20
CA ALA A 95 5.65 -3.41 19.23
C ALA A 95 5.03 -2.07 18.77
N ILE A 96 3.73 -2.05 18.49
CA ILE A 96 3.02 -0.81 18.13
C ILE A 96 3.04 0.18 19.29
N ASP A 97 2.78 -0.26 20.53
CA ASP A 97 2.84 0.58 21.73
C ASP A 97 4.22 1.26 21.85
N HIS A 98 5.30 0.49 21.68
CA HIS A 98 6.66 1.02 21.68
C HIS A 98 6.90 2.06 20.58
N LEU A 99 6.41 1.82 19.37
CA LEU A 99 6.54 2.74 18.24
C LEU A 99 5.76 4.04 18.46
N LEU A 100 4.52 3.95 18.97
CA LEU A 100 3.70 5.11 19.29
C LEU A 100 4.30 5.92 20.44
N ALA A 101 4.86 5.28 21.45
CA ALA A 101 5.58 5.94 22.54
C ALA A 101 6.83 6.67 22.02
N ARG A 102 7.63 6.02 21.17
CA ARG A 102 8.81 6.63 20.54
C ARG A 102 8.42 7.83 19.67
N ALA A 103 7.37 7.71 18.86
CA ALA A 103 6.88 8.77 17.99
C ALA A 103 6.30 9.97 18.74
N THR A 104 5.81 9.76 19.97
CA THR A 104 5.29 10.81 20.85
C THR A 104 6.25 11.20 21.98
N SER A 105 7.54 10.91 21.83
CA SER A 105 8.57 11.27 22.81
C SER A 105 8.76 12.80 22.90
N ASN A 106 9.10 13.29 24.09
CA ASN A 106 9.54 14.69 24.27
C ASN A 106 10.85 14.98 23.54
N GLU A 107 11.71 13.97 23.37
CA GLU A 107 12.97 14.09 22.66
C GLU A 107 12.73 13.96 21.15
N ILE A 108 12.77 15.09 20.44
CA ILE A 108 12.58 15.16 18.98
C ILE A 108 13.49 14.17 18.22
N GLN A 109 14.74 14.01 18.66
CA GLN A 109 15.72 13.13 18.01
C GLN A 109 15.41 11.64 18.21
N ALA A 110 14.65 11.28 19.24
CA ALA A 110 14.23 9.90 19.47
C ALA A 110 13.07 9.51 18.55
N ARG A 111 12.27 10.48 18.08
CA ARG A 111 11.14 10.23 17.18
C ARG A 111 11.64 9.74 15.82
N PRO A 112 10.85 8.93 15.09
CA PRO A 112 11.01 8.79 13.64
C PRO A 112 11.02 10.18 12.99
N GLN A 113 11.90 10.40 12.02
CA GLN A 113 12.12 11.73 11.45
C GLN A 113 11.13 12.06 10.32
N SER A 114 10.25 11.12 9.96
CA SER A 114 9.15 11.35 9.02
C SER A 114 7.97 10.42 9.28
N ALA A 115 6.76 10.86 8.93
CA ALA A 115 5.55 10.03 9.00
C ALA A 115 5.69 8.75 8.15
N ARG A 116 6.44 8.81 7.04
CA ARG A 116 6.75 7.65 6.19
C ARG A 116 7.59 6.61 6.93
N GLU A 117 8.59 7.04 7.70
CA GLU A 117 9.40 6.13 8.51
C GLU A 117 8.54 5.45 9.58
N LEU A 118 7.70 6.23 10.28
CA LEU A 118 6.76 5.66 11.26
C LEU A 118 5.81 4.64 10.60
N ALA A 119 5.22 4.97 9.45
CA ALA A 119 4.34 4.06 8.72
C ALA A 119 5.06 2.75 8.32
N ALA A 120 6.29 2.83 7.81
CA ALA A 120 7.07 1.66 7.43
C ALA A 120 7.43 0.76 8.63
N LEU A 121 7.60 1.34 9.82
CA LEU A 121 7.82 0.58 11.07
C LEU A 121 6.53 -0.07 11.58
N LEU A 122 5.37 0.56 11.36
CA LEU A 122 4.07 0.05 11.78
C LEU A 122 3.54 -1.07 10.86
N SER A 123 3.78 -0.98 9.55
CA SER A 123 3.24 -1.92 8.54
C SER A 123 3.42 -3.40 8.89
N PRO A 124 4.61 -3.89 9.31
CA PRO A 124 4.80 -5.31 9.60
C PRO A 124 3.94 -5.86 10.76
N HIS A 125 3.46 -4.97 11.64
CA HIS A 125 2.62 -5.34 12.79
C HIS A 125 1.12 -5.20 12.48
N LEU A 126 0.78 -4.60 11.33
CA LEU A 126 -0.59 -4.38 10.87
C LEU A 126 -0.93 -5.20 9.62
N GLU A 127 0.08 -5.73 8.93
CA GLU A 127 -0.09 -6.67 7.82
C GLU A 127 -0.66 -7.99 8.35
N GLU A 128 -1.77 -8.42 7.76
CA GLU A 128 -2.61 -9.51 8.24
C GLU A 128 -1.82 -10.83 8.45
N ALA A 129 -1.97 -11.40 9.65
CA ALA A 129 -2.05 -12.84 9.77
C ALA A 129 -3.32 -13.31 9.02
N PRO A 130 -3.27 -14.46 8.34
CA PRO A 130 -4.31 -14.93 7.41
C PRO A 130 -5.72 -14.70 7.93
N MET A 131 -6.53 -13.95 7.18
CA MET A 131 -7.86 -13.51 7.58
C MET A 131 -8.76 -14.68 7.99
N SER A 132 -8.90 -14.94 9.29
CA SER A 132 -9.97 -15.81 9.79
C SER A 132 -11.30 -15.13 9.53
N HIS A 133 -12.13 -15.74 8.68
CA HIS A 133 -13.43 -15.25 8.21
C HIS A 133 -14.50 -15.15 9.31
N ALA A 134 -14.32 -14.28 10.30
CA ALA A 134 -15.27 -14.11 11.40
C ALA A 134 -15.57 -12.62 11.65
N GLY A 135 -16.33 -11.96 10.77
CA GLY A 135 -16.63 -10.54 11.01
C GLY A 135 -17.63 -9.82 10.11
N GLY A 136 -18.52 -10.51 9.39
CA GLY A 136 -19.47 -9.91 8.43
C GLY A 136 -20.52 -8.92 8.98
N ARG A 137 -20.42 -8.49 10.24
CA ARG A 137 -21.37 -7.54 10.88
C ARG A 137 -20.82 -6.14 11.14
N ARG A 138 -19.49 -5.92 11.19
CA ARG A 138 -18.93 -4.59 11.50
C ARG A 138 -18.87 -3.65 10.29
N PHE A 139 -18.68 -4.19 9.09
CA PHE A 139 -18.65 -3.40 7.85
C PHE A 139 -19.97 -2.67 7.53
N GLN A 140 -21.11 -3.21 8.02
CA GLN A 140 -22.42 -2.58 7.83
C GLN A 140 -22.61 -1.32 8.68
N SER A 141 -21.91 -1.19 9.81
CA SER A 141 -22.07 -0.04 10.72
C SER A 141 -21.31 1.20 10.25
N LEU A 142 -20.20 1.03 9.53
CA LEU A 142 -19.45 2.12 8.88
C LEU A 142 -20.18 2.68 7.64
N MET A 143 -20.94 1.85 6.92
CA MET A 143 -21.77 2.28 5.79
C MET A 143 -22.94 3.18 6.22
N LEU A 144 -23.45 3.03 7.45
CA LEU A 144 -24.58 3.80 7.97
C LEU A 144 -24.22 5.22 8.45
N LEU A 145 -22.93 5.53 8.61
CA LEU A 145 -22.43 6.88 8.91
C LEU A 145 -22.09 7.68 7.65
N SER A 146 -22.40 7.17 6.47
CA SER A 146 -22.33 7.96 5.24
C SER A 146 -23.43 9.04 5.26
N ARG A 147 -23.12 10.18 5.90
CA ARG A 147 -23.64 11.46 5.43
C ARG A 147 -23.44 11.46 3.92
N GLN A 148 -24.45 11.92 3.16
CA GLN A 148 -24.27 12.34 1.78
C GLN A 148 -23.23 13.48 1.79
N ALA A 149 -21.95 13.13 1.87
CA ALA A 149 -20.88 14.01 1.55
C ALA A 149 -21.08 14.32 0.06
N GLU A 150 -21.21 15.61 -0.26
CA GLU A 150 -21.07 16.06 -1.62
C GLU A 150 -19.85 15.37 -2.22
N ALA A 151 -20.00 14.82 -3.43
CA ALA A 151 -18.92 14.10 -4.09
C ALA A 151 -17.65 14.96 -4.01
N PRO A 152 -16.54 14.43 -3.47
CA PRO A 152 -15.36 15.23 -3.22
C PRO A 152 -14.99 15.98 -4.50
N THR A 153 -14.90 17.30 -4.41
CA THR A 153 -14.42 18.10 -5.53
C THR A 153 -12.94 17.80 -5.71
N TRP A 154 -12.64 16.89 -6.64
CA TRP A 154 -11.27 16.53 -6.97
C TRP A 154 -10.56 17.71 -7.63
N SER A 155 -9.63 18.32 -6.92
CA SER A 155 -8.67 19.26 -7.51
C SER A 155 -7.39 18.52 -7.88
N TRP A 156 -7.05 18.52 -9.17
CA TRP A 156 -5.80 17.93 -9.64
C TRP A 156 -4.73 19.01 -9.80
N THR A 157 -3.53 18.74 -9.31
CA THR A 157 -2.36 19.59 -9.57
C THR A 157 -1.35 18.81 -10.40
N LEU A 158 -0.99 19.35 -11.55
CA LEU A 158 0.05 18.79 -12.39
C LEU A 158 1.41 18.98 -11.72
N ARG A 159 2.00 17.90 -11.19
CA ARG A 159 3.34 17.94 -10.55
C ARG A 159 4.47 18.06 -11.57
N GLN A 160 4.37 17.34 -12.69
CA GLN A 160 5.37 17.37 -13.76
C GLN A 160 4.68 17.40 -15.12
N ARG A 161 5.13 18.31 -16.00
CA ARG A 161 4.62 18.37 -17.37
C ARG A 161 5.06 17.13 -18.16
N PRO A 162 4.19 16.58 -19.04
CA PRO A 162 4.57 15.50 -19.94
C PRO A 162 5.80 15.90 -20.75
N GLN A 163 6.81 15.04 -20.78
CA GLN A 163 8.00 15.21 -21.62
C GLN A 163 7.79 14.46 -22.94
N SER A 164 8.21 15.05 -24.05
CA SER A 164 8.17 14.38 -25.36
C SER A 164 9.00 13.11 -25.33
N GLY A 165 8.43 11.98 -25.77
CA GLY A 165 9.11 10.69 -25.80
C GLY A 165 9.02 9.87 -24.50
N PHE A 166 8.46 10.43 -23.42
CA PHE A 166 8.15 9.69 -22.20
C PHE A 166 6.73 9.11 -22.30
N ILE A 167 6.61 7.86 -22.74
CA ILE A 167 5.32 7.15 -22.78
C ILE A 167 5.37 6.03 -21.75
N ALA A 168 4.64 6.21 -20.64
CA ALA A 168 4.43 5.15 -19.66
C ALA A 168 3.52 4.07 -20.26
N ARG A 169 3.99 2.83 -20.26
CA ARG A 169 3.23 1.64 -20.67
C ARG A 169 2.53 1.00 -19.48
N GLU A 170 3.24 0.92 -18.36
CA GLU A 170 2.75 0.37 -17.09
C GLU A 170 3.32 1.19 -15.94
N VAL A 171 2.53 1.37 -14.88
CA VAL A 171 2.94 2.11 -13.68
C VAL A 171 2.40 1.39 -12.47
N SER A 172 3.27 1.13 -11.49
CA SER A 172 2.86 0.58 -10.21
C SER A 172 3.30 1.47 -9.06
N TRP A 173 2.30 2.06 -8.40
CA TRP A 173 2.49 2.89 -7.23
C TRP A 173 2.87 2.05 -6.02
N ASP A 174 3.74 2.62 -5.19
CA ASP A 174 3.93 2.21 -3.81
C ASP A 174 2.99 3.02 -2.90
N GLY A 175 2.83 2.59 -1.65
CA GLY A 175 1.95 3.23 -0.68
C GLY A 175 2.41 4.62 -0.24
N ASP A 176 3.64 5.02 -0.57
CA ASP A 176 4.28 6.25 -0.11
C ASP A 176 4.31 7.38 -1.15
N GLY A 177 3.58 7.21 -2.25
CA GLY A 177 3.48 8.17 -3.37
C GLY A 177 4.63 8.09 -4.36
N ARG A 178 5.50 7.06 -4.27
CA ARG A 178 6.49 6.72 -5.29
C ARG A 178 5.94 5.68 -6.24
N CYS A 179 6.52 5.54 -7.42
CA CYS A 179 6.13 4.47 -8.34
C CYS A 179 7.28 4.05 -9.23
N LEU A 180 7.22 2.79 -9.67
CA LEU A 180 8.04 2.29 -10.75
C LEU A 180 7.19 2.23 -12.01
N ALA A 181 7.72 2.75 -13.10
CA ALA A 181 7.08 2.81 -14.40
C ALA A 181 7.93 2.09 -15.44
N LEU A 182 7.27 1.27 -16.24
CA LEU A 182 7.82 0.76 -17.48
C LEU A 182 7.41 1.69 -18.61
N THR A 183 8.37 2.27 -19.32
CA THR A 183 8.14 3.19 -20.43
C THR A 183 8.58 2.57 -21.75
N THR A 184 8.43 3.31 -22.85
CA THR A 184 9.01 2.97 -24.16
C THR A 184 10.54 3.07 -24.19
N SER A 185 11.16 3.81 -23.26
CA SER A 185 12.61 4.04 -23.19
C SER A 185 13.33 3.29 -22.07
N GLY A 186 12.61 2.57 -21.20
CA GLY A 186 13.20 1.78 -20.13
C GLY A 186 12.36 1.78 -18.86
N LEU A 187 13.01 1.52 -17.73
CA LEU A 187 12.41 1.67 -16.41
C LEU A 187 12.66 3.07 -15.87
N TRP A 188 11.63 3.64 -15.26
CA TRP A 188 11.67 4.97 -14.66
C TRP A 188 11.05 4.92 -13.28
N PHE A 189 11.63 5.66 -12.35
CA PHE A 189 11.20 5.75 -10.97
C PHE A 189 10.72 7.16 -10.67
N TRP A 190 9.52 7.26 -10.12
CA TRP A 190 8.99 8.50 -9.58
C TRP A 190 9.36 8.61 -8.11
N THR A 191 10.13 9.63 -7.76
CA THR A 191 10.62 9.84 -6.38
C THR A 191 9.57 10.44 -5.44
N GLY A 192 8.41 10.82 -5.98
CA GLY A 192 7.42 11.68 -5.32
C GLY A 192 7.39 13.10 -5.91
N SER A 193 8.50 13.55 -6.50
CA SER A 193 8.64 14.91 -7.06
C SER A 193 9.19 14.95 -8.49
N GLU A 194 9.96 13.94 -8.89
CA GLU A 194 10.58 13.88 -10.22
C GLU A 194 10.70 12.45 -10.74
N TRP A 195 10.78 12.33 -12.07
CA TRP A 195 11.10 11.08 -12.76
C TRP A 195 12.61 10.93 -12.92
N GLN A 196 13.12 9.76 -12.53
CA GLN A 196 14.52 9.37 -12.72
C GLN A 196 14.58 8.04 -13.48
N MET A 197 15.61 7.85 -14.30
CA MET A 197 15.82 6.57 -14.95
C MET A 197 16.22 5.53 -13.91
N ALA A 198 15.45 4.45 -13.82
CA ALA A 198 15.70 3.38 -12.86
C ALA A 198 16.75 2.40 -13.44
N PRO A 199 17.79 2.03 -12.70
CA PRO A 199 18.80 1.10 -13.21
C PRO A 199 18.17 -0.25 -13.54
N THR A 200 18.48 -0.81 -14.70
CA THR A 200 17.90 -2.11 -15.11
C THR A 200 18.65 -3.31 -14.52
N HIS A 201 19.85 -3.12 -13.96
CA HIS A 201 20.67 -4.19 -13.39
C HIS A 201 20.85 -5.40 -14.33
N GLY A 202 21.09 -5.13 -15.61
CA GLY A 202 21.26 -6.18 -16.62
C GLY A 202 19.94 -6.81 -17.12
N LEU A 203 18.78 -6.30 -16.70
CA LEU A 203 17.52 -6.58 -17.37
C LEU A 203 17.44 -5.83 -18.70
N ASP A 204 16.94 -6.53 -19.71
CA ASP A 204 16.52 -5.92 -20.97
C ASP A 204 15.10 -5.37 -20.81
N ALA A 205 14.98 -4.05 -20.68
CA ALA A 205 13.70 -3.38 -20.49
C ALA A 205 12.76 -3.51 -21.71
N SER A 206 13.28 -3.83 -22.90
CA SER A 206 12.44 -4.05 -24.10
C SER A 206 11.58 -5.29 -23.97
N ARG A 207 12.02 -6.26 -23.16
CA ARG A 207 11.32 -7.54 -22.90
C ARG A 207 10.32 -7.47 -21.76
N LEU A 208 10.35 -6.42 -20.95
CA LEU A 208 9.39 -6.23 -19.87
C LEU A 208 8.02 -5.86 -20.45
N ARG A 209 6.96 -6.39 -19.83
CA ARG A 209 5.56 -6.19 -20.20
C ARG A 209 4.73 -5.63 -19.05
N PHE A 210 5.13 -5.88 -17.81
CA PHE A 210 4.46 -5.31 -16.64
C PHE A 210 5.40 -4.92 -15.52
N VAL A 211 4.88 -4.03 -14.67
CA VAL A 211 5.38 -3.73 -13.34
C VAL A 211 4.20 -3.82 -12.37
N SER A 212 4.40 -4.46 -11.23
CA SER A 212 3.36 -4.64 -10.20
C SER A 212 3.97 -4.49 -8.82
N ARG A 213 3.24 -3.95 -7.85
CA ARG A 213 3.73 -3.76 -6.49
C ARG A 213 3.75 -5.12 -5.79
N GLN A 214 4.87 -5.46 -5.18
CA GLN A 214 4.97 -6.62 -4.29
C GLN A 214 4.77 -6.19 -2.84
N ALA A 215 5.53 -5.19 -2.41
CA ALA A 215 5.54 -4.64 -1.06
C ALA A 215 6.12 -3.23 -1.08
N ALA A 216 6.29 -2.60 0.09
CA ALA A 216 6.95 -1.30 0.19
C ALA A 216 8.36 -1.35 -0.42
N GLY A 217 8.62 -0.45 -1.37
CA GLY A 217 9.88 -0.36 -2.10
C GLY A 217 10.25 -1.59 -2.95
N ARG A 218 9.31 -2.52 -3.19
CA ARG A 218 9.56 -3.76 -3.95
C ARG A 218 8.49 -3.98 -5.02
N TRP A 219 8.94 -4.30 -6.22
CA TRP A 219 8.08 -4.55 -7.38
C TRP A 219 8.36 -5.91 -8.02
N LEU A 220 7.32 -6.50 -8.59
CA LEU A 220 7.45 -7.57 -9.58
C LEU A 220 7.56 -6.95 -10.97
N LEU A 221 8.52 -7.45 -11.73
CA LEU A 221 8.69 -7.17 -13.14
C LEU A 221 8.61 -8.48 -13.91
N GLY A 222 7.98 -8.47 -15.07
CA GLY A 222 8.01 -9.62 -15.95
C GLY A 222 7.61 -9.32 -17.38
N GLY A 223 7.76 -10.32 -18.24
CA GLY A 223 7.49 -10.17 -19.66
C GLY A 223 7.91 -11.38 -20.48
N GLU A 224 8.64 -11.14 -21.57
CA GLU A 224 8.97 -12.15 -22.57
C GLU A 224 9.97 -13.21 -22.10
N GLU A 225 9.86 -14.38 -22.72
CA GLU A 225 10.60 -15.61 -22.42
C GLU A 225 10.44 -16.09 -20.97
N GLY A 226 9.27 -15.85 -20.38
CA GLY A 226 8.95 -16.26 -19.02
C GLY A 226 9.79 -15.53 -17.98
N LEU A 227 10.24 -14.31 -18.27
CA LEU A 227 10.98 -13.48 -17.31
C LEU A 227 10.04 -13.05 -16.18
N LEU A 228 10.36 -13.45 -14.95
CA LEU A 228 9.81 -12.89 -13.71
C LEU A 228 10.96 -12.54 -12.77
N CYS A 229 10.93 -11.34 -12.19
CA CYS A 229 11.90 -10.90 -11.21
C CYS A 229 11.29 -9.97 -10.17
N THR A 230 11.88 -9.94 -8.98
CA THR A 230 11.67 -8.88 -8.00
C THR A 230 12.67 -7.77 -8.26
N TYR A 231 12.24 -6.53 -8.03
CA TYR A 231 13.02 -5.33 -8.25
C TYR A 231 12.93 -4.43 -7.02
N ASP A 232 14.07 -4.02 -6.49
CA ASP A 232 14.20 -3.10 -5.37
C ASP A 232 15.48 -2.25 -5.50
N ALA A 233 15.84 -1.52 -4.44
CA ALA A 233 17.03 -0.67 -4.43
C ALA A 233 18.36 -1.44 -4.59
N SER A 234 18.40 -2.73 -4.29
CA SER A 234 19.57 -3.61 -4.50
C SER A 234 19.66 -4.15 -5.93
N GLY A 235 18.54 -4.11 -6.66
CA GLY A 235 18.44 -4.41 -8.08
C GLY A 235 17.41 -5.49 -8.40
N ALA A 236 17.62 -6.18 -9.52
CA ALA A 236 16.71 -7.20 -10.01
C ALA A 236 17.16 -8.61 -9.63
N ARG A 237 16.26 -9.38 -9.00
CA ARG A 237 16.47 -10.81 -8.71
C ARG A 237 15.48 -11.65 -9.48
N ARG A 238 15.98 -12.48 -10.39
CA ARG A 238 15.16 -13.37 -11.23
C ARG A 238 14.67 -14.59 -10.46
N PHE A 239 13.43 -14.98 -10.73
CA PHE A 239 12.88 -16.28 -10.36
C PHE A 239 13.04 -17.19 -11.56
N GLY A 240 13.34 -18.47 -11.33
CA GLY A 240 13.80 -19.41 -12.37
C GLY A 240 13.01 -19.32 -13.69
N GLU A 241 13.66 -19.62 -14.79
CA GLU A 241 13.04 -19.46 -16.11
C GLU A 241 11.92 -20.50 -16.32
N GLN A 242 10.77 -20.04 -16.83
CA GLN A 242 9.73 -20.94 -17.31
C GLN A 242 10.12 -21.52 -18.68
N SER A 243 9.60 -20.92 -19.75
CA SER A 243 9.89 -21.34 -21.11
C SER A 243 10.08 -20.10 -21.94
N ARG A 244 11.01 -20.15 -22.90
CA ARG A 244 11.29 -19.05 -23.82
C ARG A 244 10.09 -18.61 -24.66
N LYS A 245 9.06 -19.45 -24.75
CA LYS A 245 7.83 -19.16 -25.47
C LYS A 245 6.74 -18.49 -24.63
N THR A 246 7.00 -18.27 -23.35
CA THR A 246 6.03 -17.71 -22.42
C THR A 246 6.16 -16.19 -22.40
N VAL A 247 5.03 -15.48 -22.41
CA VAL A 247 5.00 -14.04 -22.18
C VAL A 247 4.14 -13.78 -20.96
N PHE A 248 4.73 -13.22 -19.91
CA PHE A 248 3.97 -12.81 -18.73
C PHE A 248 3.40 -11.40 -18.91
N GLU A 249 2.15 -11.25 -18.52
CA GLU A 249 1.36 -10.03 -18.72
C GLU A 249 1.00 -9.36 -17.40
N ARG A 250 0.77 -10.13 -16.33
CA ARG A 250 0.46 -9.61 -14.99
C ARG A 250 1.03 -10.52 -13.91
N ALA A 251 1.31 -9.97 -12.74
CA ALA A 251 1.60 -10.77 -11.54
C ALA A 251 1.09 -10.08 -10.28
N HIS A 252 0.78 -10.86 -9.25
CA HIS A 252 0.47 -10.40 -7.91
C HIS A 252 0.89 -11.43 -6.86
N GLY A 253 1.33 -10.95 -5.70
CA GLY A 253 1.78 -11.78 -4.57
C GLY A 253 3.29 -11.73 -4.37
N ASP A 254 3.81 -12.60 -3.53
CA ASP A 254 5.25 -12.71 -3.25
C ASP A 254 5.77 -14.07 -3.75
N PRO A 255 6.67 -14.11 -4.73
CA PRO A 255 7.24 -15.36 -5.24
C PRO A 255 7.96 -16.22 -4.17
N ASN A 256 8.35 -15.65 -3.03
CA ASN A 256 8.92 -16.39 -1.89
C ASN A 256 7.85 -16.96 -0.95
N ASP A 257 6.60 -16.48 -1.01
CA ASP A 257 5.42 -17.06 -0.37
C ASP A 257 4.56 -17.71 -1.48
N ILE A 258 3.52 -17.03 -1.95
CA ILE A 258 2.72 -17.40 -3.10
C ILE A 258 2.55 -16.19 -4.02
N ALA A 259 2.86 -16.36 -5.30
CA ALA A 259 2.56 -15.40 -6.36
C ALA A 259 1.88 -16.09 -7.53
N VAL A 260 0.89 -15.40 -8.10
CA VAL A 260 0.23 -15.81 -9.34
C VAL A 260 0.66 -14.87 -10.45
N VAL A 261 1.03 -15.46 -11.58
CA VAL A 261 1.45 -14.76 -12.80
C VAL A 261 0.52 -15.16 -13.93
N ALA A 262 -0.12 -14.18 -14.56
CA ALA A 262 -0.89 -14.38 -15.77
C ALA A 262 0.02 -14.22 -16.99
N GLY A 263 -0.14 -15.09 -17.98
CA GLY A 263 0.57 -14.97 -19.23
C GLY A 263 0.01 -15.88 -20.32
N SER A 264 0.68 -15.86 -21.45
CA SER A 264 0.32 -16.64 -22.63
C SER A 264 1.53 -17.45 -23.10
N ARG A 265 1.27 -18.50 -23.88
CA ARG A 265 2.29 -19.35 -24.51
C ARG A 265 1.80 -19.79 -25.88
N ASP A 266 2.39 -19.26 -26.96
CA ASP A 266 1.95 -19.52 -28.33
C ASP A 266 0.40 -19.44 -28.46
N ASP A 267 -0.21 -20.24 -29.35
CA ASP A 267 -1.67 -20.36 -29.54
C ASP A 267 -2.42 -21.05 -28.36
N SER A 268 -1.83 -21.06 -27.16
CA SER A 268 -2.51 -21.60 -25.97
C SER A 268 -3.51 -20.58 -25.41
N PRO A 269 -4.61 -21.02 -24.78
CA PRO A 269 -5.42 -20.13 -23.95
C PRO A 269 -4.55 -19.48 -22.87
N ALA A 270 -4.99 -18.33 -22.34
CA ALA A 270 -4.30 -17.66 -21.24
C ALA A 270 -4.05 -18.65 -20.08
N LEU A 271 -2.87 -18.52 -19.47
CA LEU A 271 -2.36 -19.40 -18.43
C LEU A 271 -2.16 -18.60 -17.13
N LEU A 272 -2.47 -19.25 -16.02
CA LEU A 272 -2.16 -18.81 -14.67
C LEU A 272 -1.03 -19.69 -14.13
N PHE A 273 0.13 -19.10 -13.97
CA PHE A 273 1.28 -19.71 -13.35
C PHE A 273 1.26 -19.40 -11.86
N CYS A 274 1.72 -20.34 -11.04
CA CYS A 274 1.93 -20.10 -9.62
C CYS A 274 3.40 -20.32 -9.27
N VAL A 275 3.96 -19.40 -8.49
CA VAL A 275 5.24 -19.56 -7.81
C VAL A 275 4.95 -19.72 -6.33
N ILE A 276 5.47 -20.77 -5.71
CA ILE A 276 5.43 -20.98 -4.26
C ILE A 276 6.84 -21.23 -3.74
N ALA A 277 7.28 -20.44 -2.75
CA ALA A 277 8.64 -20.55 -2.19
C ALA A 277 9.74 -20.64 -3.27
N GLY A 278 9.63 -19.80 -4.31
CA GLY A 278 10.56 -19.73 -5.44
C GLY A 278 10.44 -20.88 -6.46
N ARG A 279 9.50 -21.80 -6.29
CA ARG A 279 9.28 -22.94 -7.19
C ARG A 279 8.00 -22.78 -8.00
N TRP A 280 8.09 -23.08 -9.28
CA TRP A 280 6.94 -23.02 -10.17
C TRP A 280 6.07 -24.27 -10.05
N LEU A 281 4.76 -24.07 -9.99
CA LEU A 281 3.77 -25.13 -10.15
C LEU A 281 3.38 -25.31 -11.61
N LYS A 282 2.65 -26.38 -11.90
CA LYS A 282 2.09 -26.61 -13.23
C LYS A 282 1.08 -25.49 -13.56
N PRO A 283 1.16 -24.85 -14.74
CA PRO A 283 0.26 -23.75 -15.09
C PRO A 283 -1.20 -24.23 -15.25
N ALA A 284 -2.14 -23.39 -14.82
CA ALA A 284 -3.56 -23.57 -15.02
C ALA A 284 -4.05 -22.85 -16.27
N ALA A 285 -4.78 -23.56 -17.13
CA ALA A 285 -5.45 -22.92 -18.26
C ALA A 285 -6.65 -22.11 -17.75
N LEU A 286 -6.80 -20.90 -18.28
CA LEU A 286 -7.98 -20.07 -18.09
C LEU A 286 -8.77 -20.03 -19.41
N PRO A 287 -9.61 -21.05 -19.67
CA PRO A 287 -10.26 -21.19 -20.97
C PRO A 287 -11.16 -19.99 -21.26
N LYS A 288 -11.24 -19.65 -22.55
CA LYS A 288 -12.00 -18.52 -23.07
C LYS A 288 -11.50 -17.14 -22.64
N ALA A 289 -10.47 -17.00 -21.80
CA ALA A 289 -9.86 -15.69 -21.57
C ALA A 289 -9.03 -15.28 -22.79
N ALA A 290 -9.25 -14.06 -23.28
CA ALA A 290 -8.50 -13.47 -24.39
C ALA A 290 -7.39 -12.54 -23.90
N ASN A 291 -7.67 -11.78 -22.84
CA ASN A 291 -6.71 -10.89 -22.21
C ASN A 291 -7.00 -10.81 -20.71
N ILE A 292 -5.93 -10.83 -19.90
CA ILE A 292 -6.01 -10.64 -18.45
C ILE A 292 -5.57 -9.21 -18.14
N THR A 293 -6.50 -8.41 -17.63
CA THR A 293 -6.27 -6.99 -17.35
C THR A 293 -5.78 -6.75 -15.94
N ALA A 294 -6.26 -7.53 -14.97
CA ALA A 294 -5.90 -7.40 -13.57
C ALA A 294 -5.90 -8.74 -12.83
N LEU A 295 -5.10 -8.77 -11.78
CA LEU A 295 -4.91 -9.91 -10.91
C LEU A 295 -4.68 -9.39 -9.49
N ALA A 296 -5.48 -9.83 -8.52
CA ALA A 296 -5.42 -9.37 -7.13
C ALA A 296 -5.62 -10.54 -6.17
N ARG A 297 -4.81 -10.65 -5.11
CA ARG A 297 -5.01 -11.63 -4.03
C ARG A 297 -6.18 -11.13 -3.19
N ILE A 298 -7.22 -11.95 -3.00
CA ILE A 298 -8.44 -11.60 -2.23
C ILE A 298 -8.58 -12.43 -0.94
N ALA A 299 -7.76 -13.46 -0.78
CA ALA A 299 -7.58 -14.24 0.45
C ALA A 299 -6.22 -14.95 0.37
N ASP A 300 -5.81 -15.64 1.44
CA ASP A 300 -4.50 -16.29 1.55
C ASP A 300 -4.14 -17.15 0.34
N GLU A 301 -5.07 -17.97 -0.13
CA GLU A 301 -4.83 -18.89 -1.27
C GLU A 301 -5.75 -18.60 -2.44
N GLU A 302 -6.21 -17.35 -2.58
CA GLU A 302 -7.19 -17.02 -3.59
C GLU A 302 -6.93 -15.68 -4.28
N TRP A 303 -7.06 -15.71 -5.60
CA TRP A 303 -6.89 -14.57 -6.47
C TRP A 303 -8.13 -14.31 -7.29
N LEU A 304 -8.43 -13.04 -7.49
CA LEU A 304 -9.39 -12.57 -8.46
C LEU A 304 -8.62 -12.26 -9.75
N VAL A 305 -9.09 -12.83 -10.86
CA VAL A 305 -8.58 -12.62 -12.20
C VAL A 305 -9.66 -11.97 -13.03
N THR A 306 -9.35 -10.83 -13.63
CA THR A 306 -10.29 -10.11 -14.50
C THR A 306 -9.74 -9.91 -15.88
N GLY A 307 -10.66 -9.74 -16.83
CA GLY A 307 -10.25 -9.35 -18.16
C GLY A 307 -11.38 -9.37 -19.16
N ARG A 308 -11.00 -9.71 -20.38
CA ARG A 308 -11.89 -9.85 -21.52
C ARG A 308 -11.78 -11.27 -22.07
N ASP A 309 -12.90 -11.85 -22.42
CA ASP A 309 -12.97 -13.18 -22.98
C ASP A 309 -12.91 -13.17 -24.53
N LEU A 310 -12.82 -14.36 -25.14
CA LEU A 310 -12.70 -14.52 -26.60
C LEU A 310 -13.94 -14.05 -27.36
N GLN A 311 -15.09 -13.88 -26.70
CA GLN A 311 -16.30 -13.31 -27.29
C GLN A 311 -16.33 -11.78 -27.15
N GLY A 312 -15.37 -11.22 -26.43
CA GLY A 312 -15.23 -9.80 -26.23
C GLY A 312 -16.04 -9.24 -25.07
N GLU A 313 -16.58 -10.09 -24.19
CA GLU A 313 -17.25 -9.72 -22.95
C GLU A 313 -16.25 -9.69 -21.78
N GLY A 314 -16.54 -8.85 -20.78
CA GLY A 314 -15.78 -8.82 -19.54
C GLY A 314 -16.04 -10.07 -18.70
N PHE A 315 -14.99 -10.62 -18.10
CA PHE A 315 -15.12 -11.74 -17.16
C PHE A 315 -14.41 -11.45 -15.84
N VAL A 316 -14.89 -12.13 -14.79
CA VAL A 316 -14.23 -12.23 -13.49
C VAL A 316 -14.15 -13.72 -13.13
N ALA A 317 -13.01 -14.16 -12.61
CA ALA A 317 -12.80 -15.51 -12.11
C ALA A 317 -12.08 -15.50 -10.77
N ARG A 318 -12.42 -16.46 -9.90
CA ARG A 318 -11.60 -16.82 -8.73
C ARG A 318 -10.62 -17.89 -9.16
N TYR A 319 -9.39 -17.78 -8.69
CA TYR A 319 -8.34 -18.75 -8.90
C TYR A 319 -7.71 -19.16 -7.58
N ARG A 320 -7.65 -20.47 -7.34
CA ARG A 320 -7.03 -21.08 -6.16
C ARG A 320 -5.83 -21.90 -6.63
N PRO A 321 -4.60 -21.36 -6.59
CA PRO A 321 -3.44 -22.00 -7.19
C PRO A 321 -3.11 -23.36 -6.59
N LEU A 322 -3.28 -23.55 -5.28
CA LEU A 322 -2.96 -24.83 -4.63
C LEU A 322 -3.96 -25.94 -4.95
N MET A 323 -5.21 -25.56 -5.28
CA MET A 323 -6.25 -26.49 -5.73
C MET A 323 -6.28 -26.64 -7.25
N TRP A 324 -5.50 -25.82 -7.97
CA TRP A 324 -5.53 -25.73 -9.42
C TRP A 324 -6.95 -25.52 -9.98
N GLU A 325 -7.75 -24.73 -9.25
CA GLU A 325 -9.15 -24.49 -9.58
C GLU A 325 -9.34 -23.04 -10.05
N SER A 326 -10.06 -22.86 -11.16
CA SER A 326 -10.54 -21.55 -11.59
C SER A 326 -12.04 -21.59 -11.84
N ALA A 327 -12.78 -20.63 -11.27
CA ALA A 327 -14.23 -20.55 -11.38
C ALA A 327 -14.66 -19.14 -11.77
N ARG A 328 -15.40 -19.00 -12.87
CA ARG A 328 -15.98 -17.71 -13.26
C ARG A 328 -17.07 -17.31 -12.24
N ILE A 329 -17.09 -16.04 -11.89
CA ILE A 329 -18.11 -15.46 -11.03
C ILE A 329 -19.16 -14.79 -11.91
N GLN A 330 -20.44 -14.89 -11.53
CA GLN A 330 -21.48 -14.10 -12.19
C GLN A 330 -21.26 -12.61 -11.90
N CYS A 331 -21.20 -11.81 -12.96
CA CYS A 331 -20.93 -10.39 -12.88
C CYS A 331 -21.77 -9.63 -13.92
N PRO A 332 -21.98 -8.30 -13.75
CA PRO A 332 -22.67 -7.47 -14.74
C PRO A 332 -22.05 -7.62 -16.14
N LYS A 333 -22.90 -7.62 -17.17
CA LYS A 333 -22.41 -7.65 -18.56
C LYS A 333 -21.76 -6.32 -18.91
N VAL A 334 -20.45 -6.35 -19.11
CA VAL A 334 -19.63 -5.20 -19.52
C VAL A 334 -18.67 -5.64 -20.61
N ARG A 335 -18.06 -4.69 -21.33
CA ARG A 335 -17.08 -4.99 -22.39
C ARG A 335 -15.76 -5.53 -21.84
N ALA A 336 -15.34 -5.07 -20.68
CA ALA A 336 -14.12 -5.50 -19.98
C ALA A 336 -14.16 -5.05 -18.53
N TYR A 337 -13.55 -5.82 -17.64
CA TYR A 337 -13.09 -5.35 -16.34
C TYR A 337 -11.65 -4.88 -16.49
N LEU A 338 -11.30 -3.71 -15.97
CA LEU A 338 -9.99 -3.06 -16.21
C LEU A 338 -9.07 -3.06 -14.98
N GLY A 339 -9.59 -3.40 -13.81
CA GLY A 339 -8.87 -3.36 -12.56
C GLY A 339 -9.49 -4.31 -11.53
N ALA A 340 -8.67 -4.69 -10.56
CA ALA A 340 -9.08 -5.45 -9.39
C ALA A 340 -8.27 -4.95 -8.19
N ALA A 341 -8.89 -4.97 -7.02
CA ALA A 341 -8.25 -4.74 -5.74
C ALA A 341 -8.72 -5.85 -4.80
N GLY A 342 -7.81 -6.34 -3.97
CA GLY A 342 -8.10 -7.24 -2.87
C GLY A 342 -7.81 -6.55 -1.56
#